data_AF-A0A9W8CX69-F1
#
_entry.id   AF-A0A9W8CX69-F1
#
_cell.length_a   1.000
_cell.length_b   1.000
_cell.length_c   1.000
_cell.angle_alpha   90.00
_cell.angle_beta   90.00
_cell.angle_gamma   90.00
#
_symmetry.space_group_name_H-M   'P 1'
#
loop_
_entity.id
_entity.type
_entity.pdbx_description
1 polymer ?
#
loop_
_entity_poly.entity_id
_entity_poly.type
_entity_poly.pdbx_seq_one_letter_code
_entity_poly.pdbx_strand_id
1 'polypeptide(L)'
;MTALAELFAATKDTGGVTVTLKRYDFQGVKEERQKKRARRSEGEEALQLLAGRMSLGDKEYATLVRAATEKRKISTLVAPAELDEFLARLHGMVLNNAHSIKKSERLRRKKAAAKKQAKAKQQQRQASAGASAKAT
;
A
#
# COMPACT_ATOMS: atom_id res chain seq x y z
N MET A 1 -6.24 10.54 7.19
CA MET A 1 -6.35 9.90 5.87
C MET A 1 -5.62 10.65 4.75
N THR A 2 -5.52 11.98 4.80
CA THR A 2 -4.89 12.85 3.78
C THR A 2 -3.45 12.45 3.43
N ALA A 3 -2.61 12.17 4.43
CA ALA A 3 -1.22 11.76 4.19
C ALA A 3 -1.07 10.45 3.40
N LEU A 4 -2.06 9.53 3.50
CA LEU A 4 -2.07 8.31 2.70
C LEU A 4 -2.43 8.60 1.24
N ALA A 5 -3.36 9.52 1.00
CA ALA A 5 -3.70 9.98 -0.35
C ALA A 5 -2.51 10.66 -1.04
N GLU A 6 -1.73 11.46 -0.31
CA GLU A 6 -0.48 12.05 -0.82
C GLU A 6 0.54 10.98 -1.25
N LEU A 7 0.66 9.87 -0.50
CA LEU A 7 1.54 8.77 -0.89
C LEU A 7 1.08 8.11 -2.19
N PHE A 8 -0.22 7.84 -2.33
CA PHE A 8 -0.76 7.28 -3.57
C PHE A 8 -0.61 8.23 -4.77
N ALA A 9 -0.77 9.54 -4.55
CA ALA A 9 -0.54 10.54 -5.59
C ALA A 9 0.93 10.57 -6.03
N ALA A 10 1.87 10.48 -5.08
CA ALA A 10 3.30 10.49 -5.36
C ALA A 10 3.78 9.25 -6.14
N THR A 11 3.13 8.10 -5.98
CA THR A 11 3.49 6.84 -6.65
C THR A 11 2.61 6.51 -7.86
N LYS A 12 1.84 7.48 -8.36
CA LYS A 12 0.86 7.24 -9.42
C LYS A 12 1.50 6.80 -10.75
N ASP A 13 2.67 7.35 -11.06
CA ASP A 13 3.38 7.10 -12.31
C ASP A 13 4.49 6.05 -12.15
N THR A 14 5.15 6.02 -10.99
CA THR A 14 6.30 5.14 -10.72
C THR A 14 6.36 4.73 -9.26
N GLY A 15 6.70 3.45 -9.01
CA GLY A 15 6.85 2.89 -7.66
C GLY A 15 5.59 2.20 -7.14
N GLY A 16 5.53 2.00 -5.82
CA GLY A 16 4.41 1.37 -5.13
C GLY A 16 4.29 1.82 -3.68
N VAL A 17 3.10 1.65 -3.12
CA VAL A 17 2.81 1.89 -1.71
C VAL A 17 2.56 0.56 -1.03
N THR A 18 3.33 0.25 0.01
CA THR A 18 3.11 -0.94 0.84
C THR A 18 2.31 -0.53 2.08
N VAL A 19 1.12 -1.11 2.26
CA VAL A 19 0.28 -0.90 3.44
C VAL A 19 0.27 -2.16 4.27
N THR A 20 0.56 -2.04 5.57
CA THR A 20 0.52 -3.14 6.53
C THR A 20 -0.44 -2.79 7.67
N LEU A 21 -1.32 -3.73 8.01
CA LEU A 21 -2.24 -3.63 9.15
C LEU A 21 -1.85 -4.73 10.12
N LYS A 22 -1.49 -4.35 11.34
CA LYS A 22 -1.08 -5.31 12.38
C LYS A 22 -1.80 -5.00 13.68
N ARG A 23 -2.32 -6.04 14.31
CA ARG A 23 -2.86 -5.95 15.68
C ARG A 23 -1.81 -5.38 16.61
N TYR A 24 -2.15 -4.34 17.35
CA TYR A 24 -1.26 -3.66 18.25
C TYR A 24 -1.51 -4.08 19.69
N ASP A 25 -0.71 -5.04 20.15
CA ASP A 25 -0.79 -5.54 21.50
C ASP A 25 0.18 -4.71 22.38
N PHE A 26 -0.34 -3.67 23.05
CA PHE A 26 0.46 -2.85 23.99
C PHE A 26 1.08 -3.70 25.12
N GLN A 27 0.46 -4.84 25.44
CA GLN A 27 0.88 -5.73 26.50
C GLN A 27 2.20 -6.45 26.18
N GLY A 28 2.43 -6.87 24.93
CA GLY A 28 3.62 -7.68 24.59
C GLY A 28 4.95 -6.98 24.88
N VAL A 29 5.05 -5.67 24.63
CA VAL A 29 6.31 -4.92 24.82
C VAL A 29 6.52 -4.48 26.28
N LYS A 30 5.43 -4.14 27.00
CA LYS A 30 5.51 -3.82 28.44
C LYS A 30 5.76 -5.08 29.27
N GLU A 31 5.09 -6.19 28.96
CA GLU A 31 5.30 -7.48 29.60
C GLU A 31 6.67 -8.07 29.27
N GLU A 32 7.23 -7.86 28.08
CA GLU A 32 8.60 -8.29 27.78
C GLU A 32 9.64 -7.46 28.56
N ARG A 33 9.42 -6.15 28.70
CA ARG A 33 10.26 -5.28 29.55
C ARG A 33 10.12 -5.64 31.03
N GLN A 34 8.93 -5.98 31.50
CA GLN A 34 8.68 -6.44 32.86
C GLN A 34 9.25 -7.85 33.08
N LYS A 35 9.10 -8.79 32.14
CA LYS A 35 9.74 -10.12 32.19
C LYS A 35 11.26 -10.05 32.25
N LYS A 36 11.90 -9.12 31.53
CA LYS A 36 13.35 -8.89 31.66
C LYS A 36 13.75 -8.39 33.05
N ARG A 37 12.86 -7.70 33.77
CA ARG A 37 13.06 -7.28 35.17
C ARG A 37 12.72 -8.41 36.16
N ALA A 38 11.63 -9.12 35.94
CA ALA A 38 11.14 -10.24 36.75
C ALA A 38 11.98 -11.51 36.62
N ARG A 39 12.77 -11.69 35.54
CA ARG A 39 13.80 -12.76 35.50
C ARG A 39 14.92 -12.60 36.55
N ARG A 40 14.88 -11.54 37.36
CA ARG A 40 15.69 -11.38 38.59
C ARG A 40 14.97 -11.81 39.88
N SER A 41 13.67 -12.16 39.82
CA SER A 41 12.86 -12.54 40.99
C SER A 41 12.03 -13.82 40.70
N GLU A 42 12.05 -14.75 41.63
CA GLU A 42 11.67 -16.16 41.43
C GLU A 42 10.16 -16.40 41.20
N GLY A 43 9.87 -17.37 40.31
CA GLY A 43 8.74 -18.32 40.39
C GLY A 43 7.31 -17.83 40.18
N GLU A 44 6.82 -16.94 41.03
CA GLU A 44 5.39 -16.73 41.26
C GLU A 44 4.76 -15.73 40.27
N GLU A 45 5.49 -14.67 39.90
CA GLU A 45 5.07 -13.70 38.88
C GLU A 45 4.95 -14.34 37.48
N ALA A 46 5.72 -15.40 37.20
CA ALA A 46 5.70 -16.09 35.92
C ALA A 46 4.38 -16.84 35.69
N LEU A 47 3.79 -17.39 36.75
CA LEU A 47 2.52 -18.13 36.70
C LEU A 47 1.33 -17.17 36.53
N GLN A 48 1.36 -16.01 37.19
CA GLN A 48 0.32 -15.00 37.09
C GLN A 48 0.28 -14.31 35.71
N LEU A 49 1.45 -14.09 35.09
CA LEU A 49 1.56 -13.65 33.70
C LEU A 49 0.99 -14.66 32.68
N LEU A 50 1.10 -15.96 32.96
CA LEU A 50 0.53 -17.02 32.14
C LEU A 50 -1.01 -17.05 32.24
N ALA A 51 -1.55 -16.87 33.44
CA ALA A 51 -3.00 -16.77 33.66
C ALA A 51 -3.62 -15.54 32.98
N GLY A 52 -2.95 -14.38 33.02
CA GLY A 52 -3.38 -13.17 32.31
C GLY A 52 -3.40 -13.30 30.79
N ARG A 53 -2.59 -14.21 30.23
CA ARG A 53 -2.54 -14.52 28.80
C ARG A 53 -3.66 -15.44 28.33
N MET A 54 -4.21 -16.28 29.23
CA MET A 54 -5.34 -17.17 28.93
C MET A 54 -6.70 -16.49 29.11
N SER A 55 -6.74 -15.34 29.79
CA SER A 55 -7.88 -14.41 29.76
C SER A 55 -7.91 -13.63 28.43
N LEU A 56 -8.22 -14.35 27.35
CA LEU A 56 -8.46 -13.84 25.99
C LEU A 56 -9.92 -13.37 25.78
N GLY A 57 -10.67 -13.19 26.87
CA GLY A 57 -12.02 -12.64 26.81
C GLY A 57 -11.95 -11.15 26.46
N ASP A 58 -12.52 -10.80 25.31
CA ASP A 58 -13.05 -9.48 24.96
C ASP A 58 -12.09 -8.27 25.03
N LYS A 59 -10.77 -8.49 24.94
CA LYS A 59 -9.84 -7.37 24.77
C LYS A 59 -9.88 -6.88 23.33
N GLU A 60 -10.64 -5.82 23.07
CA GLU A 60 -10.60 -5.12 21.79
C GLU A 60 -9.20 -4.53 21.55
N TYR A 61 -8.57 -4.91 20.44
CA TYR A 61 -7.20 -4.50 20.13
C TYR A 61 -7.16 -3.35 19.14
N ALA A 62 -6.40 -2.31 19.48
CA ALA A 62 -6.06 -1.28 18.51
C ALA A 62 -5.28 -1.89 17.33
N THR A 63 -5.43 -1.33 16.15
CA THR A 63 -4.74 -1.77 14.94
C THR A 63 -3.71 -0.74 14.52
N LEU A 64 -2.44 -1.16 14.40
CA LEU A 64 -1.38 -0.33 13.86
C LEU A 64 -1.38 -0.44 12.33
N VAL A 65 -1.64 0.68 11.66
CA VAL A 65 -1.63 0.79 10.21
C VAL A 65 -0.38 1.55 9.79
N ARG A 66 0.44 0.95 8.92
CA ARG A 66 1.65 1.57 8.38
C ARG A 66 1.57 1.60 6.87
N ALA A 67 1.88 2.74 6.27
CA ALA A 67 2.05 2.87 4.83
C ALA A 67 3.46 3.38 4.53
N ALA A 68 4.11 2.76 3.55
CA ALA A 68 5.48 3.06 3.19
C ALA A 68 5.64 3.15 1.67
N THR A 69 6.42 4.14 1.26
CA THR A 69 7.10 4.21 -0.03
C THR A 69 8.60 4.13 0.22
N GLU A 70 9.40 4.15 -0.85
CA GLU A 70 10.87 4.17 -0.72
C GLU A 70 11.37 5.40 0.06
N LYS A 71 10.65 6.53 -0.05
CA LYS A 71 11.09 7.82 0.51
C LYS A 71 10.38 8.18 1.82
N ARG A 72 9.10 7.83 1.98
CA ARG A 72 8.27 8.31 3.08
C ARG A 72 7.52 7.16 3.73
N LYS A 73 7.47 7.18 5.06
CA LYS A 73 6.71 6.23 5.88
C LYS A 73 5.75 6.99 6.77
N ILE A 74 4.53 6.50 6.88
CA ILE A 74 3.51 7.00 7.81
C ILE A 74 2.95 5.84 8.61
N SER A 75 2.56 6.11 9.85
CA SER A 75 1.92 5.13 10.71
C SER A 75 0.84 5.78 11.55
N THR A 76 -0.27 5.09 11.74
CA THR A 76 -1.37 5.52 12.61
C THR A 76 -1.85 4.33 13.44
N LEU A 77 -2.22 4.61 14.68
CA LEU A 77 -2.91 3.64 15.53
C LEU A 77 -4.41 3.90 15.38
N VAL A 78 -5.18 2.84 15.14
CA VAL A 78 -6.63 2.91 14.95
C VAL A 78 -7.29 2.20 16.12
N ALA A 79 -8.18 2.90 16.81
CA ALA A 79 -8.96 2.32 17.90
C ALA A 79 -9.95 1.27 17.35
N PRO A 80 -10.30 0.24 18.13
CA PRO A 80 -11.27 -0.78 17.70
C PRO A 80 -12.60 -0.19 17.26
N ALA A 81 -13.12 0.78 18.01
CA ALA A 81 -14.39 1.46 17.72
C ALA A 81 -14.43 2.18 16.37
N GLU A 82 -13.26 2.59 15.84
CA GLU A 82 -13.14 3.32 14.58
C GLU A 82 -12.66 2.43 13.43
N LEU A 83 -12.39 1.13 13.69
CA LEU A 83 -11.73 0.25 12.74
C LEU A 83 -12.56 0.04 11.48
N ASP A 84 -13.86 -0.21 11.61
CA ASP A 84 -14.73 -0.48 10.47
C ASP A 84 -14.89 0.75 9.57
N GLU A 85 -15.07 1.93 10.16
CA GLU A 85 -15.12 3.19 9.41
C GLU A 85 -13.78 3.47 8.72
N PHE A 86 -12.67 3.21 9.41
CA PHE A 86 -11.34 3.34 8.84
C PHE A 86 -11.12 2.39 7.64
N LEU A 87 -11.53 1.13 7.77
CA LEU A 87 -11.41 0.12 6.71
C LEU A 87 -12.28 0.48 5.50
N ALA A 88 -13.50 0.95 5.71
CA ALA A 88 -14.37 1.41 4.63
C ALA A 88 -13.74 2.58 3.85
N ARG A 89 -13.19 3.57 4.56
CA ARG A 89 -12.49 4.72 3.96
C ARG A 89 -11.21 4.28 3.23
N LEU A 90 -10.44 3.37 3.82
CA LEU A 90 -9.23 2.81 3.22
C LEU A 90 -9.55 2.04 1.92
N HIS A 91 -10.59 1.21 1.96
CA HIS A 91 -11.05 0.43 0.82
C HIS A 91 -11.44 1.32 -0.37
N GLY A 92 -12.27 2.35 -0.13
CA GLY A 92 -12.65 3.31 -1.16
C GLY A 92 -11.42 4.02 -1.77
N MET A 93 -10.45 4.39 -0.93
CA MET A 93 -9.21 5.01 -1.39
C MET A 93 -8.38 4.08 -2.29
N VAL A 94 -8.21 2.82 -1.89
CA VAL A 94 -7.45 1.83 -2.67
C VAL A 94 -8.12 1.57 -4.02
N LEU A 95 -9.44 1.37 -4.06
CA LEU A 95 -10.17 1.15 -5.30
C LEU A 95 -10.06 2.34 -6.26
N ASN A 96 -10.28 3.56 -5.77
CA ASN A 96 -10.20 4.77 -6.59
C ASN A 96 -8.81 4.94 -7.24
N ASN A 97 -7.75 4.63 -6.50
CA ASN A 97 -6.38 4.67 -7.02
C ASN A 97 -6.09 3.52 -7.99
N ALA A 98 -6.57 2.31 -7.72
CA ALA A 98 -6.40 1.17 -8.62
C ALA A 98 -7.12 1.36 -9.97
N HIS A 99 -8.33 1.94 -9.97
CA HIS A 99 -9.04 2.29 -11.20
C HIS A 99 -8.29 3.34 -12.03
N SER A 100 -7.64 4.29 -11.36
CA SER A 100 -6.82 5.31 -12.01
C SER A 100 -5.62 4.71 -12.75
N ILE A 101 -4.96 3.69 -12.17
CA ILE A 101 -3.86 2.96 -12.80
C ILE A 101 -4.33 2.22 -14.05
N LYS A 102 -5.46 1.50 -13.99
CA LYS A 102 -6.00 0.79 -15.18
C LYS A 102 -6.35 1.74 -16.32
N LYS A 103 -6.90 2.92 -16.01
CA LYS A 103 -7.22 3.95 -17.01
C LYS A 103 -5.96 4.55 -17.64
N SER A 104 -4.94 4.88 -16.84
CA SER A 104 -3.68 5.44 -17.34
C SER A 104 -2.95 4.43 -18.23
N GLU A 105 -2.92 3.16 -17.85
CA GLU A 105 -2.30 2.09 -18.64
C GLU A 105 -3.01 1.91 -19.99
N ARG A 106 -4.34 1.89 -20.00
CA ARG A 106 -5.15 1.81 -21.23
C ARG A 106 -4.86 3.00 -22.17
N LEU A 107 -4.74 4.21 -21.64
CA LEU A 107 -4.38 5.39 -22.41
C LEU A 107 -2.96 5.29 -22.97
N ARG A 108 -1.99 4.78 -22.19
CA ARG A 108 -0.61 4.57 -22.64
C ARG A 108 -0.54 3.58 -23.80
N ARG A 109 -1.26 2.45 -23.69
CA ARG A 109 -1.38 1.45 -24.77
C ARG A 109 -2.00 2.04 -26.05
N LYS A 110 -3.07 2.83 -25.92
CA LYS A 110 -3.69 3.53 -27.07
C LYS A 110 -2.74 4.50 -27.77
N LYS A 111 -2.01 5.33 -27.01
CA LYS A 111 -1.02 6.27 -27.57
C LYS A 111 0.11 5.53 -28.29
N ALA A 112 0.61 4.43 -27.73
CA ALA A 112 1.64 3.62 -28.36
C ALA A 112 1.16 3.00 -29.69
N ALA A 113 -0.07 2.47 -29.73
CA ALA A 113 -0.67 1.93 -30.95
C ALA A 113 -0.84 3.00 -32.04
N ALA A 114 -1.36 4.18 -31.68
CA ALA A 114 -1.50 5.31 -32.60
C ALA A 114 -0.15 5.77 -33.17
N LYS A 115 0.90 5.83 -32.33
CA LYS A 115 2.26 6.18 -32.76
C LYS A 115 2.83 5.15 -33.74
N LYS A 116 2.57 3.85 -33.52
CA LYS A 116 2.99 2.77 -34.43
C LYS A 116 2.28 2.88 -35.79
N GLN A 117 0.97 3.15 -35.79
CA GLN A 117 0.19 3.34 -37.02
C GLN A 117 0.62 4.60 -37.79
N ALA A 118 0.91 5.70 -37.09
CA ALA A 118 1.42 6.92 -37.72
C ALA A 118 2.78 6.69 -38.40
N LYS A 119 3.71 6.00 -37.73
CA LYS A 119 5.02 5.64 -38.32
C LYS A 119 4.87 4.74 -39.54
N ALA A 120 3.99 3.74 -39.49
CA ALA A 120 3.74 2.84 -40.63
C ALA A 120 3.18 3.59 -41.85
N LYS A 121 2.21 4.51 -41.65
CA LYS A 121 1.67 5.36 -42.72
C LYS A 121 2.73 6.30 -43.31
N GLN A 122 3.62 6.85 -42.47
CA GLN A 122 4.67 7.74 -42.93
C GLN A 122 5.73 6.99 -43.76
N GLN A 123 6.08 5.76 -43.38
CA GLN A 123 6.97 4.88 -44.15
C GLN A 123 6.33 4.45 -45.49
N GLN A 124 5.04 4.12 -45.51
CA GLN A 124 4.33 3.83 -46.77
C GLN A 124 4.30 5.03 -47.73
N ARG A 125 4.11 6.25 -47.22
CA ARG A 125 4.15 7.48 -48.02
C ARG A 125 5.54 7.76 -48.59
N GLN A 126 6.60 7.51 -47.81
CA GLN A 126 7.97 7.68 -48.29
C GLN A 126 8.37 6.62 -49.33
N ALA A 127 7.94 5.37 -49.16
CA ALA A 127 8.20 4.29 -50.12
C ALA A 127 7.48 4.50 -51.47
N SER A 128 6.23 5.00 -51.45
CA SER A 128 5.45 5.29 -52.67
C SER A 128 5.96 6.54 -53.41
N ALA A 129 6.42 7.58 -52.69
CA ALA A 129 7.03 8.76 -53.30
C ALA A 129 8.36 8.41 -54.01
N GLY A 130 9.20 7.57 -53.40
CA GLY A 130 10.48 7.13 -53.98
C GLY A 130 10.34 6.22 -55.21
N ALA A 131 9.22 5.50 -55.34
CA ALA A 131 8.95 4.67 -56.53
C ALA A 131 8.52 5.51 -57.75
N SER A 132 7.83 6.64 -57.54
CA SER A 132 7.42 7.54 -58.64
C SER A 132 8.58 8.37 -59.22
N ALA A 133 9.59 8.70 -58.41
CA ALA A 133 10.75 9.49 -58.84
C ALA A 133 11.81 8.67 -59.61
N LYS A 134 11.66 7.35 -59.72
CA LYS A 134 12.58 6.45 -60.43
C LYS A 134 12.04 5.98 -61.80
N ALA A 135 10.83 6.40 -62.17
CA ALA A 135 10.11 5.99 -63.39
C ALA A 135 10.05 7.10 -64.47
N THR A 136 10.74 8.21 -64.27
CA THR A 136 11.03 9.28 -65.24
C THR A 136 12.53 9.38 -65.43
#